data_AF-A0A2D9TBN7-F1
#
_entry.id   AF-A0A2D9TBN7-F1
#
_cell.length_a   1.000
_cell.length_b   1.000
_cell.length_c   1.000
_cell.angle_alpha   90.00
_cell.angle_beta   90.00
_cell.angle_gamma   90.00
#
_symmetry.space_group_name_H-M   'P 1'
#
loop_
_entity.id
_entity.type
_entity.pdbx_description
1 polymer ?
#
loop_
_entity_poly.entity_id
_entity_poly.type
_entity_poly.pdbx_seq_one_letter_code
_entity_poly.pdbx_strand_id
1 'polypeptide(L)'
;MRFALLVLLLAAVACDCGGDPGSDLAPSDAAVSGDAGARDAASGDLPDAAADLGEPDLGPADGGVDGGLDLGPDLGPPAPMCRFLDDVFIVSCAAGYRYLRRWYAIDGGECPDYYTLDGATFETEAEALASDACSPDCTRHPSTSVTIIRCGIRTGYILFRDDDCDVAIETPDGIFPSREAWDEAHPCE
;
A
#
# COMPACT_ATOMS: atom_id res chain seq x y z
N MET A 1 -38.47 -16.24 36.36
CA MET A 1 -38.59 -17.72 36.42
C MET A 1 -37.89 -18.32 35.21
N ARG A 2 -36.88 -19.17 35.46
CA ARG A 2 -36.32 -20.26 34.61
C ARG A 2 -35.65 -19.86 33.27
N PHE A 3 -34.32 -19.82 33.18
CA PHE A 3 -33.33 -20.91 33.02
C PHE A 3 -33.25 -21.52 31.61
N ALA A 4 -32.12 -21.30 30.92
CA ALA A 4 -31.40 -22.21 30.00
C ALA A 4 -30.27 -21.39 29.33
N LEU A 5 -29.07 -21.19 29.89
CA LEU A 5 -27.95 -22.12 30.06
C LEU A 5 -27.96 -23.33 29.10
N LEU A 6 -27.20 -23.24 28.00
CA LEU A 6 -26.65 -24.41 27.31
C LEU A 6 -25.13 -24.26 27.25
N VAL A 7 -24.48 -25.13 28.02
CA VAL A 7 -23.04 -25.39 28.10
C VAL A 7 -22.80 -26.72 27.36
N LEU A 8 -21.53 -26.97 27.00
CA LEU A 8 -20.95 -28.20 26.42
C LEU A 8 -20.90 -28.20 24.87
N LEU A 9 -19.83 -28.65 24.20
CA LEU A 9 -18.87 -29.68 24.61
C LEU A 9 -17.56 -29.57 23.80
N LEU A 10 -16.46 -29.87 24.49
CA LEU A 10 -15.10 -30.11 24.02
C LEU A 10 -14.99 -30.95 22.74
N ALA A 11 -14.02 -30.60 21.89
CA ALA A 11 -13.22 -31.59 21.15
C ALA A 11 -11.78 -31.08 21.04
N ALA A 12 -10.97 -31.40 22.05
CA ALA A 12 -9.52 -31.38 21.94
C ALA A 12 -9.10 -32.64 21.18
N VAL A 13 -8.48 -32.46 20.01
CA VAL A 13 -7.71 -33.51 19.35
C VAL A 13 -6.24 -33.09 19.46
N ALA A 14 -5.59 -33.65 20.47
CA ALA A 14 -4.15 -33.76 20.56
C ALA A 14 -3.75 -35.16 20.10
N CYS A 15 -2.84 -35.21 19.12
CA CYS A 15 -1.97 -36.32 18.64
C CYS A 15 -1.62 -35.92 17.18
N ASP A 16 -0.37 -35.84 16.75
CA ASP A 16 0.63 -36.90 16.89
C ASP A 16 2.06 -36.35 16.66
N CYS A 17 3.00 -36.95 17.38
CA CYS A 17 4.42 -36.70 17.31
C CYS A 17 5.07 -37.54 16.19
N GLY A 18 5.70 -36.89 15.22
CA GLY A 18 6.73 -37.51 14.36
C GLY A 18 7.54 -36.38 13.73
N GLY A 19 8.80 -36.14 14.02
CA GLY A 19 9.86 -37.13 14.24
C GLY A 19 10.59 -37.36 12.92
N ASP A 20 11.32 -36.37 12.43
CA ASP A 20 12.37 -36.59 11.42
C ASP A 20 13.61 -35.74 11.76
N PRO A 21 14.63 -36.34 12.38
CA PRO A 21 15.96 -35.78 12.44
C PRO A 21 16.83 -36.47 11.39
N GLY A 22 17.13 -35.78 10.29
CA GLY A 22 18.33 -36.09 9.52
C GLY A 22 18.23 -35.80 8.04
N SER A 23 18.93 -34.75 7.62
CA SER A 23 19.87 -34.86 6.49
C SER A 23 20.81 -33.66 6.52
N ASP A 24 21.94 -33.85 7.19
CA ASP A 24 23.19 -33.22 6.81
C ASP A 24 23.49 -33.59 5.36
N LEU A 25 23.57 -32.63 4.43
CA LEU A 25 24.47 -32.69 3.28
C LEU A 25 24.73 -31.29 2.67
N ALA A 26 25.88 -30.76 3.08
CA ALA A 26 26.88 -30.01 2.30
C ALA A 26 26.63 -28.54 1.87
N PRO A 27 27.65 -27.67 2.05
CA PRO A 27 27.70 -26.35 1.44
C PRO A 27 28.04 -26.46 -0.05
N SER A 28 27.25 -25.81 -0.91
CA SER A 28 27.64 -25.56 -2.30
C SER A 28 28.11 -24.12 -2.41
N ASP A 29 29.42 -23.95 -2.26
CA ASP A 29 30.16 -22.82 -2.78
C ASP A 29 29.99 -22.79 -4.30
N ALA A 30 29.17 -21.86 -4.79
CA ALA A 30 29.21 -21.44 -6.19
C ALA A 30 29.69 -19.99 -6.23
N ALA A 31 31.00 -19.82 -6.33
CA ALA A 31 31.63 -18.59 -6.74
C ALA A 31 31.14 -18.21 -8.14
N VAL A 32 30.35 -17.16 -8.26
CA VAL A 32 30.21 -16.42 -9.52
C VAL A 32 31.22 -15.28 -9.49
N SER A 33 32.41 -15.59 -10.01
CA SER A 33 33.29 -14.59 -10.57
C SER A 33 32.75 -14.26 -11.97
N GLY A 34 32.29 -13.03 -12.14
CA GLY A 34 31.71 -12.52 -13.38
C GLY A 34 32.17 -11.08 -13.60
N ASP A 35 33.45 -10.95 -13.95
CA ASP A 35 34.02 -9.76 -14.59
C ASP A 35 33.28 -9.51 -15.92
N ALA A 36 32.57 -8.39 -16.02
CA ALA A 36 32.04 -7.91 -17.28
C ALA A 36 31.78 -6.40 -17.24
N GLY A 37 32.78 -5.63 -17.65
CA GLY A 37 32.54 -4.47 -18.51
C GLY A 37 32.49 -3.12 -17.80
N ALA A 38 33.68 -2.57 -17.52
CA ALA A 38 33.88 -1.13 -17.65
C ALA A 38 33.52 -0.75 -19.10
N ARG A 39 32.36 -0.11 -19.29
CA ARG A 39 32.02 0.52 -20.56
C ARG A 39 32.70 1.87 -20.60
N ASP A 40 33.60 1.99 -21.57
CA ASP A 40 34.25 3.23 -21.98
C ASP A 40 33.23 4.38 -22.05
N ALA A 41 33.49 5.42 -21.27
CA ALA A 41 32.87 6.72 -21.44
C ALA A 41 33.42 7.33 -22.73
N ALA A 42 32.76 7.06 -23.86
CA ALA A 42 32.95 7.84 -25.07
C ALA A 42 32.39 9.24 -24.81
N SER A 43 33.27 10.18 -24.48
CA SER A 43 33.03 11.61 -24.56
C SER A 43 32.81 11.99 -26.03
N GLY A 44 31.55 11.94 -26.45
CA GLY A 44 31.09 12.52 -27.70
C GLY A 44 30.86 14.01 -27.53
N ASP A 45 31.69 14.81 -28.21
CA ASP A 45 31.44 16.23 -28.48
C ASP A 45 30.04 16.40 -29.09
N LEU A 46 29.13 16.98 -28.32
CA LEU A 46 27.87 17.51 -28.84
C LEU A 46 28.11 18.94 -29.32
N PRO A 47 27.71 19.31 -30.54
CA PRO A 47 27.82 20.68 -31.01
C PRO A 47 26.93 21.61 -30.17
N ASP A 48 27.49 22.74 -29.74
CA ASP A 48 26.79 23.89 -29.16
C ASP A 48 25.73 24.41 -30.13
N ALA A 49 24.53 23.85 -30.04
CA ALA A 49 23.33 24.46 -30.57
C ALA A 49 22.85 25.49 -29.52
N ALA A 50 23.32 26.73 -29.68
CA ALA A 50 22.74 27.88 -29.01
C ALA A 50 21.28 28.03 -29.44
N ALA A 51 20.39 27.37 -28.71
CA ALA A 51 18.96 27.64 -28.77
C ALA A 51 18.74 28.97 -28.05
N ASP A 52 18.39 29.99 -28.84
CA ASP A 52 17.78 31.23 -28.40
C ASP A 52 16.47 30.90 -27.66
N LEU A 53 16.58 30.73 -26.34
CA LEU A 53 15.43 30.57 -25.47
C LEU A 53 14.85 31.98 -25.25
N GLY A 54 13.95 32.36 -26.16
CA GLY A 54 13.10 33.53 -25.99
C GLY A 54 12.50 33.54 -24.58
N GLU A 55 12.50 34.73 -23.98
CA GLU A 55 12.01 34.98 -22.63
C GLU A 55 10.62 34.33 -22.44
N PRO A 56 10.40 33.58 -21.34
CA PRO A 56 9.07 33.07 -21.05
C PRO A 56 8.14 34.25 -20.77
N ASP A 57 7.17 34.43 -21.66
CA ASP A 57 6.00 35.27 -21.45
C ASP A 57 5.24 34.73 -20.24
N LEU A 58 5.51 35.32 -19.07
CA LEU A 58 4.75 35.11 -17.84
C LEU A 58 3.44 35.87 -18.00
N GLY A 59 2.52 35.27 -18.78
CA GLY A 59 1.13 35.68 -18.84
C GLY A 59 0.51 35.77 -17.44
N PRO A 60 -0.59 36.51 -17.27
CA PRO A 60 -1.17 36.81 -15.96
C PRO A 60 -1.45 35.51 -15.19
N ALA A 61 -0.90 35.46 -13.98
CA ALA A 61 -1.11 34.40 -13.01
C ALA A 61 -2.57 34.39 -12.53
N ASP A 62 -3.45 33.81 -13.35
CA ASP A 62 -4.84 33.58 -13.02
C ASP A 62 -5.07 32.08 -12.84
N GLY A 63 -5.26 31.68 -11.58
CA GLY A 63 -5.72 30.34 -11.20
C GLY A 63 -4.64 29.51 -10.52
N GLY A 64 -4.43 29.77 -9.23
CA GLY A 64 -3.91 28.74 -8.34
C GLY A 64 -4.78 27.50 -8.49
N VAL A 65 -4.24 26.46 -9.10
CA VAL A 65 -4.82 25.14 -9.00
C VAL A 65 -4.52 24.67 -7.59
N ASP A 66 -5.48 24.90 -6.70
CA ASP A 66 -5.63 24.10 -5.50
C ASP A 66 -5.76 22.65 -5.98
N GLY A 67 -4.62 21.98 -6.15
CA GLY A 67 -4.51 20.55 -6.42
C GLY A 67 -4.89 19.75 -5.17
N GLY A 68 -6.05 20.09 -4.60
CA GLY A 68 -6.75 19.23 -3.66
C GLY A 68 -7.08 17.97 -4.41
N LEU A 69 -6.31 16.92 -4.13
CA LEU A 69 -6.72 15.56 -4.43
C LEU A 69 -8.16 15.41 -3.93
N ASP A 70 -9.05 14.97 -4.82
CA ASP A 70 -10.45 14.67 -4.53
C ASP A 70 -10.50 13.51 -3.52
N LEU A 71 -10.47 13.85 -2.24
CA LEU A 71 -10.40 12.94 -1.10
C LEU A 71 -11.81 12.54 -0.65
N GLY A 72 -12.53 11.79 -1.49
CA GLY A 72 -13.74 11.09 -1.05
C GLY A 72 -14.84 11.96 -0.43
N PRO A 73 -15.86 11.36 0.23
CA PRO A 73 -17.02 12.10 0.71
C PRO A 73 -16.64 13.14 1.79
N ASP A 74 -17.03 14.39 1.51
CA ASP A 74 -16.87 15.62 2.30
C ASP A 74 -17.26 15.46 3.78
N LEU A 75 -16.29 15.63 4.69
CA LEU A 75 -16.45 15.53 6.15
C LEU A 75 -16.08 16.82 6.88
N GLY A 76 -16.67 17.95 6.49
CA GLY A 76 -16.68 19.17 7.31
C GLY A 76 -15.30 19.84 7.50
N PRO A 77 -15.27 21.12 7.91
CA PRO A 77 -14.01 21.86 7.94
C PRO A 77 -13.08 21.26 9.00
N PRO A 78 -11.79 21.02 8.70
CA PRO A 78 -10.80 20.79 9.74
C PRO A 78 -10.88 21.94 10.74
N ALA A 79 -10.62 21.68 12.03
CA ALA A 79 -10.45 22.76 13.00
C ALA A 79 -9.55 23.84 12.36
N PRO A 80 -9.94 25.13 12.36
CA PRO A 80 -9.57 26.12 11.34
C PRO A 80 -8.09 26.46 11.16
N MET A 81 -7.16 25.69 11.73
CA MET A 81 -5.72 25.86 11.61
C MET A 81 -4.92 24.55 11.44
N CYS A 82 -5.56 23.37 11.41
CA CYS A 82 -4.81 22.11 11.29
C CYS A 82 -4.57 21.74 9.82
N ARG A 83 -3.31 21.46 9.48
CA ARG A 83 -2.89 20.90 8.19
C ARG A 83 -2.37 19.50 8.42
N PHE A 84 -2.85 18.55 7.62
CA PHE A 84 -2.52 17.14 7.76
C PHE A 84 -1.86 16.59 6.51
N LEU A 85 -1.00 15.60 6.70
CA LEU A 85 -0.63 14.61 5.69
C LEU A 85 -1.34 13.31 6.02
N ASP A 86 -1.47 12.43 5.02
CA ASP A 86 -1.95 11.08 5.22
C ASP A 86 -0.91 10.02 4.86
N ASP A 87 -0.89 8.96 5.66
CA ASP A 87 -0.33 7.67 5.29
C ASP A 87 -1.49 6.71 5.01
N VAL A 88 -1.42 6.00 3.88
CA VAL A 88 -2.46 5.05 3.45
C VAL A 88 -1.97 3.62 3.62
N PHE A 89 -2.81 2.76 4.18
CA PHE A 89 -2.53 1.36 4.42
C PHE A 89 -3.66 0.49 3.89
N ILE A 90 -3.36 -0.79 3.61
CA ILE A 90 -4.37 -1.80 3.29
C ILE A 90 -4.48 -2.80 4.44
N VAL A 91 -5.69 -2.91 4.99
CA VAL A 91 -6.03 -3.84 6.06
C VAL A 91 -6.99 -4.92 5.55
N SER A 92 -6.95 -6.10 6.17
CA SER A 92 -7.88 -7.19 5.86
C SER A 92 -9.03 -7.18 6.86
N CYS A 93 -10.25 -7.00 6.37
CA CYS A 93 -11.48 -6.97 7.17
C CYS A 93 -12.42 -8.11 6.75
N ALA A 94 -13.48 -8.33 7.52
CA ALA A 94 -14.43 -9.43 7.25
C ALA A 94 -15.06 -9.33 5.85
N ALA A 95 -15.23 -8.12 5.34
CA ALA A 95 -15.80 -7.83 4.02
C ALA A 95 -14.73 -7.66 2.90
N GLY A 96 -13.48 -8.06 3.16
CA GLY A 96 -12.35 -7.95 2.23
C GLY A 96 -11.37 -6.84 2.61
N TYR A 97 -10.53 -6.44 1.66
CA TYR A 97 -9.55 -5.39 1.88
C TYR A 97 -10.20 -4.00 2.01
N ARG A 98 -9.61 -3.16 2.86
CA ARG A 98 -10.02 -1.75 3.09
C ARG A 98 -8.82 -0.83 3.21
N TYR A 99 -9.05 0.45 2.91
CA TYR A 99 -8.06 1.50 3.15
C TYR A 99 -8.21 2.03 4.57
N LEU A 100 -7.18 1.82 5.37
CA LEU A 100 -6.97 2.57 6.59
C LEU A 100 -6.10 3.77 6.24
N ARG A 101 -6.48 4.98 6.66
CA ARG A 101 -5.62 6.16 6.54
C ARG A 101 -5.29 6.70 7.92
N ARG A 102 -4.04 7.05 8.15
CA ARG A 102 -3.60 7.84 9.30
C ARG A 102 -3.37 9.26 8.84
N TRP A 103 -4.01 10.20 9.51
CA TRP A 103 -3.82 11.62 9.32
C TRP A 103 -2.95 12.16 10.44
N TYR A 104 -1.85 12.81 10.09
CA TYR A 104 -0.92 13.37 11.06
C TYR A 104 -0.59 14.83 10.73
N ALA A 105 -0.44 15.64 11.76
CA ALA A 105 -0.26 17.08 11.61
C ALA A 105 1.12 17.40 11.02
N ILE A 106 1.16 18.32 10.04
CA ILE A 106 2.40 18.82 9.43
C ILE A 106 3.09 19.79 10.38
N ASP A 107 2.29 20.68 10.96
CA ASP A 107 2.74 21.75 11.82
C ASP A 107 2.55 21.25 13.26
N GLY A 108 3.64 20.82 13.92
CA GLY A 108 3.67 20.10 15.20
C GLY A 108 3.07 20.82 16.43
N GLY A 109 1.81 21.22 16.34
CA GLY A 109 0.99 21.85 17.39
C GLY A 109 -0.13 20.92 17.92
N GLU A 110 -1.17 21.52 18.50
CA GLU A 110 -2.30 20.89 19.22
C GLU A 110 -3.22 19.99 18.37
N CYS A 111 -2.85 19.66 17.14
CA CYS A 111 -3.65 18.86 16.23
C CYS A 111 -3.27 17.38 16.43
N PRO A 112 -4.10 16.56 17.11
CA PRO A 112 -3.80 15.16 17.29
C PRO A 112 -3.90 14.41 15.96
N ASP A 113 -3.09 13.37 15.83
CA ASP A 113 -3.26 12.38 14.78
C ASP A 113 -4.64 11.71 14.91
N TYR A 114 -5.21 11.31 13.79
CA TYR A 114 -6.44 10.54 13.76
C TYR A 114 -6.42 9.54 12.60
N TYR A 115 -7.35 8.61 12.61
CA TYR A 115 -7.46 7.56 11.61
C TYR A 115 -8.81 7.60 10.92
N THR A 116 -8.85 7.18 9.67
CA THR A 116 -10.10 6.98 8.93
C THR A 116 -10.17 5.61 8.30
N LEU A 117 -11.33 4.97 8.41
CA LEU A 117 -11.66 3.68 7.78
C LEU A 117 -13.08 3.78 7.21
N ASP A 118 -13.24 3.54 5.91
CA ASP A 118 -14.54 3.63 5.20
C ASP A 118 -15.32 4.95 5.47
N GLY A 119 -14.59 6.06 5.60
CA GLY A 119 -15.16 7.39 5.86
C GLY A 119 -15.58 7.65 7.30
N ALA A 120 -15.40 6.70 8.23
CA ALA A 120 -15.52 6.95 9.66
C ALA A 120 -14.16 7.42 10.23
N THR A 121 -14.21 8.27 11.26
CA THR A 121 -13.03 8.86 11.92
C THR A 121 -12.85 8.28 13.33
N PHE A 122 -11.60 7.99 13.69
CA PHE A 122 -11.22 7.36 14.94
C PHE A 122 -10.00 8.05 15.55
N GLU A 123 -9.88 8.07 16.87
CA GLU A 123 -8.73 8.68 17.55
C GLU A 123 -7.50 7.77 17.49
N THR A 124 -7.72 6.45 17.40
CA THR A 124 -6.64 5.46 17.37
C THR A 124 -6.82 4.43 16.27
N GLU A 125 -5.70 3.85 15.83
CA GLU A 125 -5.69 2.73 14.87
C GLU A 125 -6.49 1.52 15.38
N ALA A 126 -6.33 1.17 16.66
CA ALA A 126 -7.01 0.03 17.25
C ALA A 126 -8.54 0.18 17.23
N GLU A 127 -9.06 1.40 17.44
CA GLU A 127 -10.49 1.69 17.32
C GLU A 127 -10.98 1.58 15.88
N ALA A 128 -10.21 2.11 14.92
CA ALA A 128 -10.53 1.99 13.51
C ALA A 128 -10.64 0.52 13.08
N LEU A 129 -9.63 -0.29 13.41
CA LEU A 129 -9.59 -1.72 13.08
C LEU A 129 -10.69 -2.52 13.76
N ALA A 130 -11.02 -2.20 15.02
CA ALA A 130 -12.10 -2.85 15.75
C ALA A 130 -13.48 -2.55 15.16
N SER A 131 -13.65 -1.43 14.46
CA SER A 131 -14.96 -0.99 13.94
C SER A 131 -15.53 -1.90 12.84
N ASP A 132 -14.68 -2.50 12.00
CA ASP A 132 -15.09 -3.39 10.89
C ASP A 132 -14.49 -4.81 11.02
N ALA A 133 -14.15 -5.21 12.25
CA ALA A 133 -13.53 -6.50 12.55
C ALA A 133 -12.29 -6.80 11.68
N CYS A 134 -11.46 -5.78 11.46
CA CYS A 134 -10.23 -5.89 10.71
C CYS A 134 -9.15 -6.59 11.53
N SER A 135 -8.28 -7.34 10.88
CA SER A 135 -7.14 -7.98 11.51
C SER A 135 -6.09 -6.94 11.88
N PRO A 136 -5.81 -6.71 13.18
CA PRO A 136 -4.81 -5.72 13.59
C PRO A 136 -3.39 -6.15 13.30
N ASP A 137 -3.17 -7.46 13.13
CA ASP A 137 -1.86 -8.02 12.86
C ASP A 137 -1.40 -7.78 11.41
N CYS A 138 -2.28 -7.25 10.55
CA CYS A 138 -1.97 -7.06 9.13
C CYS A 138 -2.38 -5.73 8.53
N THR A 139 -1.63 -4.70 8.91
CA THR A 139 -1.61 -3.39 8.27
C THR A 139 -0.50 -3.36 7.22
N ARG A 140 -0.86 -3.35 5.92
CA ARG A 140 0.12 -3.37 4.82
C ARG A 140 0.49 -1.95 4.41
N HIS A 141 1.78 -1.71 4.23
CA HIS A 141 2.31 -0.43 3.80
C HIS A 141 2.54 -0.41 2.28
N PRO A 142 2.35 0.75 1.62
CA PRO A 142 2.69 0.90 0.22
C PRO A 142 4.21 0.73 0.06
N SER A 143 4.63 -0.11 -0.87
CA SER A 143 6.04 -0.44 -1.08
C SER A 143 6.52 -0.03 -2.47
N THR A 144 5.98 -0.64 -3.52
CA THR A 144 6.53 -0.49 -4.88
C THR A 144 5.42 -0.23 -5.87
N SER A 145 5.56 0.79 -6.69
CA SER A 145 4.69 1.03 -7.84
C SER A 145 5.21 0.29 -9.07
N VAL A 146 4.35 -0.46 -9.74
CA VAL A 146 4.68 -1.24 -10.94
C VAL A 146 3.85 -0.73 -12.10
N THR A 147 4.51 -0.46 -13.23
CA THR A 147 3.83 -0.15 -14.51
C THR A 147 3.96 -1.34 -15.44
N ILE A 148 2.86 -1.74 -16.08
CA ILE A 148 2.78 -2.87 -17.01
C ILE A 148 2.04 -2.47 -18.29
N ILE A 149 2.17 -3.28 -19.34
CA ILE A 149 1.31 -3.22 -20.52
C ILE A 149 0.40 -4.45 -20.48
N ARG A 150 -0.91 -4.23 -20.43
CA ARG A 150 -1.94 -5.26 -20.32
C ARG A 150 -3.01 -5.03 -21.37
N CYS A 151 -3.34 -6.05 -22.15
CA CYS A 151 -4.29 -5.96 -23.27
C CYS A 151 -4.02 -4.76 -24.23
N GLY A 152 -2.74 -4.42 -24.45
CA GLY A 152 -2.34 -3.27 -25.28
C GLY A 152 -2.43 -1.90 -24.62
N ILE A 153 -2.87 -1.81 -23.35
CA ILE A 153 -3.01 -0.57 -22.59
C ILE A 153 -1.92 -0.51 -21.52
N ARG A 154 -1.28 0.65 -21.34
CA ARG A 154 -0.37 0.88 -20.22
C ARG A 154 -1.19 1.10 -18.95
N THR A 155 -0.97 0.25 -17.96
CA THR A 155 -1.62 0.32 -16.63
C THR A 155 -0.56 0.05 -15.55
N GLY A 156 -0.97 -0.02 -14.28
CA GLY A 156 -0.06 -0.30 -13.18
C GLY A 156 -0.79 -0.75 -11.92
N TYR A 157 0.00 -1.10 -10.90
CA TYR A 157 -0.49 -1.41 -9.57
C TYR A 157 0.54 -1.01 -8.52
N ILE A 158 0.10 -0.82 -7.28
CA ILE A 158 0.95 -0.57 -6.12
C ILE A 158 0.98 -1.84 -5.28
N LEU A 159 2.17 -2.31 -4.93
CA LEU A 159 2.36 -3.40 -3.98
C LEU A 159 2.24 -2.88 -2.55
N PHE A 160 1.34 -3.49 -1.79
CA PHE A 160 1.20 -3.31 -0.35
C PHE A 160 1.68 -4.57 0.36
N ARG A 161 2.62 -4.44 1.28
CA ARG A 161 3.18 -5.56 2.04
C ARG A 161 3.57 -5.15 3.44
N ASP A 162 3.69 -6.15 4.29
CA ASP A 162 4.30 -6.10 5.61
C ASP A 162 5.02 -7.45 5.83
N ASP A 163 6.00 -7.51 6.72
CA ASP A 163 6.86 -8.70 6.86
C ASP A 163 6.07 -9.96 7.29
N ASP A 164 4.99 -9.77 8.07
CA ASP A 164 4.19 -10.86 8.63
C ASP A 164 2.85 -11.08 7.88
N CYS A 165 2.67 -10.43 6.72
CA CYS A 165 1.39 -10.43 6.01
C CYS A 165 1.51 -10.82 4.54
N ASP A 166 0.47 -11.48 4.05
CA ASP A 166 0.29 -11.71 2.62
C ASP A 166 0.30 -10.39 1.87
N VAL A 167 0.86 -10.38 0.66
CA VAL A 167 0.87 -9.22 -0.22
C VAL A 167 -0.56 -8.86 -0.64
N ALA A 168 -0.82 -7.57 -0.81
CA ALA A 168 -1.98 -7.07 -1.55
C ALA A 168 -1.49 -6.15 -2.67
N ILE A 169 -2.27 -6.04 -3.74
CA ILE A 169 -2.01 -5.09 -4.82
C ILE A 169 -3.19 -4.16 -4.97
N GLU A 170 -2.92 -2.88 -5.12
CA GLU A 170 -3.90 -1.87 -5.50
C GLU A 170 -3.78 -1.61 -6.99
N THR A 171 -4.88 -1.75 -7.72
CA THR A 171 -5.02 -1.48 -9.15
C THR A 171 -6.10 -0.41 -9.35
N PRO A 172 -6.24 0.18 -10.55
CA PRO A 172 -7.35 1.07 -10.84
C PRO A 172 -8.74 0.45 -10.64
N ASP A 173 -8.83 -0.88 -10.68
CA ASP A 173 -10.08 -1.64 -10.56
C ASP A 173 -10.39 -2.06 -9.11
N GLY A 174 -9.44 -1.89 -8.19
CA GLY A 174 -9.61 -2.22 -6.77
C GLY A 174 -8.39 -2.88 -6.13
N ILE A 175 -8.62 -3.52 -4.97
CA ILE A 175 -7.57 -4.22 -4.21
C ILE A 175 -7.69 -5.73 -4.44
N PHE A 176 -6.57 -6.37 -4.78
CA PHE A 176 -6.50 -7.80 -5.06
C PHE A 176 -5.41 -8.47 -4.21
N PRO A 177 -5.57 -9.77 -3.86
CA PRO A 177 -4.55 -10.50 -3.10
C PRO A 177 -3.30 -10.82 -3.92
N SER A 178 -3.36 -10.74 -5.26
CA SER A 178 -2.23 -10.97 -6.14
C SER A 178 -2.49 -10.40 -7.53
N ARG A 179 -1.44 -10.35 -8.37
CA ARG A 179 -1.58 -10.01 -9.79
C ARG A 179 -2.41 -11.05 -10.53
N GLU A 180 -2.21 -12.32 -10.22
CA GLU A 180 -2.93 -13.43 -10.84
C GLU A 180 -4.43 -13.34 -10.56
N ALA A 181 -4.83 -12.95 -9.34
CA ALA A 181 -6.24 -12.75 -8.99
C ALA A 181 -6.85 -11.55 -9.74
N TRP A 182 -6.09 -10.46 -9.93
CA TRP A 182 -6.53 -9.35 -10.76
C TRP A 182 -6.67 -9.76 -12.24
N ASP A 183 -5.71 -10.53 -12.74
CA ASP A 183 -5.71 -11.01 -14.13
C ASP A 183 -6.90 -11.92 -14.44
N GLU A 184 -7.24 -12.83 -13.52
CA GLU A 184 -8.40 -13.72 -13.62
C GLU A 184 -9.72 -12.93 -13.61
N ALA A 185 -9.81 -11.88 -12.79
CA ALA A 185 -11.00 -11.03 -12.72
C ALA A 185 -11.21 -10.14 -13.95
N HIS A 186 -10.16 -9.89 -14.75
CA HIS A 186 -10.21 -8.94 -15.87
C HIS A 186 -9.59 -9.53 -17.15
N PRO A 187 -10.06 -10.66 -17.70
CA PRO A 187 -9.44 -11.27 -18.87
C PRO A 187 -9.37 -10.30 -20.06
N CYS A 188 -8.29 -10.35 -20.85
CA CYS A 188 -8.22 -9.60 -22.10
C CYS A 188 -9.20 -10.19 -23.11
N GLU A 189 -10.04 -9.33 -23.70
CA GLU A 189 -10.90 -9.67 -24.84
C GLU A 189 -10.20 -9.46 -26.19
#